data_AF-A0AAE6P272-F1
#
_entry.id   AF-A0AAE6P272-F1
#
_cell.length_a   1.000
_cell.length_b   1.000
_cell.length_c   1.000
_cell.angle_alpha   90.00
_cell.angle_beta   90.00
_cell.angle_gamma   90.00
#
_symmetry.space_group_name_H-M   'P 1'
#
loop_
_entity.id
_entity.type
_entity.pdbx_description
1 polymer ?
#
loop_
_entity_poly.entity_id
_entity_poly.type
_entity_poly.pdbx_seq_one_letter_code
_entity_poly.pdbx_strand_id
1 'polypeptide(L)'
;MAEENYKIKVQNVTKEYDMFKTQSDKLKSFFSLSKKNKIHHFWSLMGISFTVQPGEALGIIGVNGSGKSTISNIISGIIPQTTGQVDVRGDTSIVAINAGLRKNLTGRENIRMKSLMQGLTNRQIDDMMDDIIAFADIGDFVDQPVKDYSSGMRSRLGFSIAVHIKPDILIIDEALSVGDDTFYQKCVDKIDQFKEEGKTIIFVSHSLKQVRLLCDRVAWINYGKLRKIGPMEEVVSEYQKFIKWFKSLSKKEKKQFQKKEKTIQKNFDIDKYQKEITQEYAESHPQDHNPAKTIHKRFYSEVMQEKMPWTAKILTWVVLFAMVFFCLVNVSGHPTMAVVRHPSYIVNPSKKMRYQKKDGKSVMVTKHEYKQLEKHAWGQR
;
A
#
# COMPACT_ATOMS: atom_id res chain seq x y z
N MET A 1 -33.05 11.44 1.08
CA MET A 1 -31.79 11.76 1.79
C MET A 1 -30.99 12.63 0.83
N ALA A 2 -30.73 13.89 1.16
CA ALA A 2 -29.90 14.73 0.30
C ALA A 2 -28.57 14.01 0.09
N GLU A 3 -28.16 13.78 -1.16
CA GLU A 3 -26.84 13.23 -1.45
C GLU A 3 -25.81 14.15 -0.78
N GLU A 4 -25.11 13.65 0.25
CA GLU A 4 -23.96 14.36 0.79
C GLU A 4 -22.98 14.58 -0.37
N ASN A 5 -22.81 15.84 -0.77
CA ASN A 5 -21.91 16.21 -1.85
C ASN A 5 -20.46 16.13 -1.39
N TYR A 6 -19.87 14.94 -1.34
CA TYR A 6 -18.46 14.75 -0.99
C TYR A 6 -17.62 14.36 -2.21
N LYS A 7 -16.33 14.70 -2.16
CA LYS A 7 -15.30 14.20 -3.09
C LYS A 7 -14.57 12.99 -2.52
N ILE A 8 -14.35 12.97 -1.19
CA ILE A 8 -13.73 11.85 -0.46
C ILE A 8 -14.53 11.56 0.80
N LYS A 9 -14.84 10.29 1.06
CA LYS A 9 -15.50 9.81 2.27
C LYS A 9 -14.74 8.63 2.85
N VAL A 10 -14.18 8.86 4.04
CA VAL A 10 -13.44 7.87 4.83
C VAL A 10 -14.33 7.47 6.01
N GLN A 11 -14.62 6.18 6.17
CA GLN A 11 -15.50 5.69 7.24
C GLN A 11 -14.89 4.50 7.98
N ASN A 12 -14.64 4.72 9.27
CA ASN A 12 -14.14 3.74 10.24
C ASN A 12 -12.90 2.99 9.74
N VAL A 13 -12.02 3.72 9.05
CA VAL A 13 -10.86 3.14 8.39
C VAL A 13 -9.81 2.74 9.42
N THR A 14 -9.38 1.48 9.33
CA THR A 14 -8.29 0.94 10.12
C THR A 14 -7.18 0.42 9.22
N LYS A 15 -5.96 0.39 9.74
CA LYS A 15 -4.83 -0.23 9.04
C LYS A 15 -3.87 -0.89 10.02
N GLU A 16 -3.82 -2.22 9.95
CA GLU A 16 -2.89 -3.08 10.66
C GLU A 16 -1.66 -3.33 9.79
N TYR A 17 -0.49 -3.40 10.42
CA TYR A 17 0.75 -3.88 9.80
C TYR A 17 1.37 -5.00 10.62
N ASP A 18 1.83 -6.04 9.93
CA ASP A 18 2.58 -7.15 10.50
C ASP A 18 4.06 -6.74 10.71
N MET A 19 4.55 -6.82 11.95
CA MET A 19 5.96 -6.58 12.27
C MET A 19 6.76 -7.88 12.23
N PHE A 20 7.09 -8.32 11.01
CA PHE A 20 8.08 -9.38 10.81
C PHE A 20 9.48 -8.83 11.07
N LYS A 21 10.30 -9.55 11.87
CA LYS A 21 11.70 -9.17 12.10
C LYS A 21 12.60 -9.58 10.94
N THR A 22 12.25 -10.67 10.26
CA THR A 22 13.03 -11.25 9.16
C THR A 22 12.14 -11.79 8.03
N GLN A 23 12.70 -11.91 6.82
CA GLN A 23 11.99 -12.55 5.69
C GLN A 23 11.66 -14.02 5.97
N SER A 24 12.50 -14.70 6.76
CA SER A 24 12.24 -16.09 7.18
C SER A 24 11.05 -16.19 8.13
N ASP A 25 10.79 -15.19 8.98
CA ASP A 25 9.58 -15.13 9.81
C ASP A 25 8.30 -14.99 8.95
N LYS A 26 8.37 -14.23 7.86
CA LYS A 26 7.28 -14.09 6.90
C LYS A 26 6.96 -15.43 6.22
N LEU A 27 7.99 -16.16 5.77
CA LEU A 27 7.82 -17.51 5.20
C LEU A 27 7.29 -18.50 6.23
N LYS A 28 7.82 -18.50 7.46
CA LYS A 28 7.32 -19.36 8.55
C LYS A 28 5.85 -19.07 8.87
N SER A 29 5.41 -17.82 8.84
CA SER A 29 4.00 -17.41 9.01
C SER A 29 3.10 -17.97 7.90
N PHE A 30 3.60 -17.93 6.66
CA PHE A 30 2.89 -18.45 5.49
C PHE A 30 2.66 -19.97 5.60
N PHE A 31 3.69 -20.72 5.98
CA PHE A 31 3.64 -22.18 6.10
C PHE A 31 3.10 -22.68 7.46
N SER A 32 3.04 -21.85 8.49
CA SER A 32 2.50 -22.26 9.79
C SER A 32 1.00 -22.56 9.70
N LEU A 33 0.66 -23.83 9.96
CA LEU A 33 -0.72 -24.29 10.17
C LEU A 33 -1.21 -23.98 11.60
N SER A 34 -0.31 -23.59 12.50
CA SER A 34 -0.63 -23.30 13.90
C SER A 34 -0.92 -21.81 14.11
N LYS A 35 -2.04 -21.49 14.77
CA LYS A 35 -2.40 -20.14 15.26
C LYS A 35 -1.47 -19.61 16.38
N LYS A 36 -0.52 -20.40 16.88
CA LYS A 36 0.27 -20.07 18.07
C LYS A 36 1.38 -19.03 17.84
N ASN A 37 1.83 -18.82 16.61
CA ASN A 37 2.81 -17.76 16.34
C ASN A 37 2.09 -16.41 16.26
N LYS A 38 1.91 -15.75 17.41
CA LYS A 38 1.47 -14.35 17.49
C LYS A 38 2.53 -13.48 16.82
N ILE A 39 2.33 -13.20 15.53
CA ILE A 39 3.07 -12.15 14.83
C ILE A 39 2.77 -10.85 15.59
N HIS A 40 3.81 -10.05 15.85
CA HIS A 40 3.57 -8.75 16.45
C HIS A 40 2.91 -7.87 15.40
N HIS A 41 1.70 -7.41 15.67
CA HIS A 41 1.01 -6.46 14.80
C HIS A 41 1.02 -5.07 15.43
N PHE A 42 0.86 -4.03 14.60
CA PHE A 42 0.56 -2.69 15.08
C PHE A 42 -0.52 -2.02 14.24
N TRP A 43 -1.44 -1.32 14.91
CA TRP A 43 -2.46 -0.53 14.24
C TRP A 43 -1.96 0.89 14.00
N SER A 44 -1.72 1.19 12.72
CA SER A 44 -1.33 2.52 12.27
C SER A 44 -2.51 3.49 12.23
N LEU A 45 -3.72 2.98 11.95
CA LEU A 45 -5.00 3.69 11.97
C LEU A 45 -6.02 2.85 12.75
N MET A 46 -6.79 3.50 13.61
CA MET A 46 -7.72 2.90 14.57
C MET A 46 -9.12 3.54 14.47
N GLY A 47 -9.72 3.48 13.28
CA GLY A 47 -11.10 3.93 13.07
C GLY A 47 -11.20 5.40 12.70
N ILE A 48 -10.55 5.78 11.60
CA ILE A 48 -10.59 7.16 11.09
C ILE A 48 -11.86 7.36 10.26
N SER A 49 -12.60 8.43 10.54
CA SER A 49 -13.80 8.81 9.81
C SER A 49 -13.80 10.32 9.50
N PHE A 50 -13.91 10.71 8.24
CA PHE A 50 -14.11 12.10 7.82
C PHE A 50 -14.58 12.20 6.37
N THR A 51 -15.07 13.38 5.99
CA THR A 51 -15.47 13.72 4.63
C THR A 51 -14.75 14.98 4.15
N VAL A 52 -14.45 15.01 2.85
CA VAL A 52 -13.85 16.14 2.14
C VAL A 52 -14.80 16.56 1.03
N GLN A 53 -15.11 17.85 0.99
CA GLN A 53 -16.01 18.44 0.01
C GLN A 53 -15.26 18.69 -1.31
N PRO A 54 -15.95 18.76 -2.45
CA PRO A 54 -15.36 19.22 -3.71
C PRO A 54 -14.76 20.63 -3.57
N GLY A 55 -13.59 20.86 -4.16
CA GLY A 55 -12.88 22.16 -4.10
C GLY A 55 -12.21 22.48 -2.76
N GLU A 56 -12.37 21.64 -1.73
CA GLU A 56 -11.78 21.84 -0.41
C GLU A 56 -10.29 21.44 -0.39
N ALA A 57 -9.47 22.23 0.28
CA ALA A 57 -8.13 21.85 0.70
C ALA A 57 -8.11 21.39 2.17
N LEU A 58 -7.99 20.08 2.40
CA LEU A 58 -7.90 19.48 3.74
C LEU A 58 -6.43 19.22 4.13
N GLY A 59 -5.97 19.87 5.19
CA GLY A 59 -4.68 19.60 5.81
C GLY A 59 -4.71 18.40 6.76
N ILE A 60 -3.78 17.44 6.64
CA ILE A 60 -3.62 16.35 7.61
C ILE A 60 -2.36 16.60 8.42
N ILE A 61 -2.53 16.86 9.73
CA ILE A 61 -1.44 17.19 10.65
C ILE A 61 -1.32 16.16 11.78
N GLY A 62 -0.15 16.15 12.42
CA GLY A 62 0.16 15.17 13.46
C GLY A 62 1.65 14.92 13.60
N VAL A 63 2.05 14.35 14.74
CA VAL A 63 3.45 13.99 15.00
C VAL A 63 3.93 12.87 14.07
N ASN A 64 5.25 12.66 14.00
CA ASN A 64 5.81 11.55 13.22
C ASN A 64 5.31 10.21 13.76
N GLY A 65 4.91 9.32 12.83
CA GLY A 65 4.30 8.04 13.17
C GLY A 65 2.84 8.11 13.64
N SER A 66 2.15 9.25 13.45
CA SER A 66 0.72 9.35 13.79
C SER A 66 -0.23 8.68 12.80
N GLY A 67 0.24 8.31 11.59
CA GLY A 67 -0.59 7.66 10.56
C GLY A 67 -0.95 8.54 9.35
N LYS A 68 -0.43 9.77 9.24
CA LYS A 68 -0.76 10.71 8.14
C LYS A 68 -0.49 10.14 6.75
N SER A 69 0.74 9.67 6.49
CA SER A 69 1.08 9.07 5.20
C SER A 69 0.32 7.77 4.95
N THR A 70 -0.05 7.03 6.00
CA THR A 70 -0.88 5.83 5.85
C THR A 70 -2.27 6.17 5.33
N ILE A 71 -2.96 7.16 5.94
CA ILE A 71 -4.29 7.54 5.47
C ILE A 71 -4.22 8.19 4.07
N SER A 72 -3.18 8.97 3.79
CA SER A 72 -2.91 9.54 2.46
C SER A 72 -2.71 8.46 1.39
N ASN A 73 -1.94 7.41 1.70
CA ASN A 73 -1.72 6.27 0.81
C ASN A 73 -2.99 5.43 0.59
N ILE A 74 -3.90 5.38 1.58
CA ILE A 74 -5.19 4.71 1.45
C ILE A 74 -6.12 5.52 0.52
N ILE A 75 -6.20 6.85 0.71
CA ILE A 75 -7.03 7.71 -0.14
C ILE A 75 -6.54 7.72 -1.59
N SER A 76 -5.23 7.68 -1.82
CA SER A 76 -4.64 7.56 -3.17
C SER A 76 -4.74 6.16 -3.79
N GLY A 77 -5.26 5.16 -3.05
CA GLY A 77 -5.35 3.78 -3.53
C GLY A 77 -4.01 3.03 -3.64
N ILE A 78 -2.90 3.59 -3.13
CA ILE A 78 -1.58 2.91 -3.13
C ILE A 78 -1.59 1.67 -2.24
N ILE A 79 -2.26 1.77 -1.09
CA ILE A 79 -2.43 0.64 -0.17
C ILE A 79 -3.91 0.49 0.20
N PRO A 80 -4.42 -0.75 0.36
CA PRO A 80 -5.76 -0.95 0.88
C PRO A 80 -5.79 -0.73 2.39
N GLN A 81 -6.96 -0.33 2.90
CA GLN A 81 -7.29 -0.38 4.32
C GLN A 81 -7.44 -1.83 4.84
N THR A 82 -7.33 -2.03 6.15
CA THR A 82 -7.61 -3.33 6.80
C THR A 82 -9.10 -3.53 7.03
N THR A 83 -9.80 -2.48 7.48
CA THR A 83 -11.27 -2.45 7.58
C THR A 83 -11.77 -1.04 7.29
N GLY A 84 -13.08 -0.91 7.11
CA GLY A 84 -13.75 0.36 6.83
C GLY A 84 -13.87 0.62 5.33
N GLN A 85 -14.45 1.77 4.99
CA GLN A 85 -14.75 2.16 3.62
C GLN A 85 -14.05 3.46 3.25
N VAL A 86 -13.63 3.51 1.99
CA VAL A 86 -12.98 4.68 1.40
C VAL A 86 -13.59 4.87 0.03
N ASP A 87 -14.47 5.87 -0.07
CA ASP A 87 -15.06 6.27 -1.34
C ASP A 87 -14.38 7.55 -1.83
N VAL A 88 -13.82 7.49 -3.04
CA VAL A 88 -13.05 8.56 -3.67
C VAL A 88 -13.61 8.78 -5.06
N ARG A 89 -14.19 9.97 -5.28
CA ARG A 89 -14.92 10.30 -6.50
C ARG A 89 -14.07 11.14 -7.44
N GLY A 90 -13.24 10.49 -8.25
CA GLY A 90 -12.40 11.13 -9.26
C GLY A 90 -10.95 10.67 -9.19
N ASP A 91 -10.16 11.08 -10.18
CA ASP A 91 -8.77 10.65 -10.29
C ASP A 91 -7.87 11.32 -9.24
N THR A 92 -7.08 10.49 -8.55
CA THR A 92 -6.10 10.94 -7.56
C THR A 92 -4.70 10.99 -8.13
N SER A 93 -3.96 12.06 -7.84
CA SER A 93 -2.51 12.11 -8.06
C SER A 93 -1.79 12.43 -6.77
N ILE A 94 -0.73 11.68 -6.47
CA ILE A 94 0.06 11.85 -5.26
C ILE A 94 1.45 12.44 -5.58
N VAL A 95 1.79 13.48 -4.85
CA VAL A 95 3.14 14.05 -4.78
C VAL A 95 3.74 13.71 -3.44
N ALA A 96 4.68 12.77 -3.43
CA ALA A 96 5.49 12.46 -2.25
C ALA A 96 6.98 12.68 -2.59
N ILE A 97 7.83 12.88 -1.58
CA ILE A 97 9.30 12.99 -1.78
C ILE A 97 9.87 11.78 -2.57
N ASN A 98 9.23 10.61 -2.45
CA ASN A 98 9.53 9.43 -3.25
C ASN A 98 8.43 9.21 -4.30
N ALA A 99 8.16 10.19 -5.16
CA ALA A 99 7.00 10.30 -6.06
C ALA A 99 6.74 9.11 -7.03
N GLY A 100 7.25 7.90 -6.82
CA GLY A 100 7.07 6.75 -7.70
C GLY A 100 7.96 6.83 -8.95
N LEU A 101 8.96 7.73 -8.96
CA LEU A 101 9.92 7.81 -10.04
C LEU A 101 10.80 6.55 -10.07
N ARG A 102 10.93 5.94 -11.26
CA ARG A 102 11.86 4.84 -11.51
C ARG A 102 13.26 5.41 -11.66
N LYS A 103 14.11 5.06 -10.70
CA LYS A 103 15.50 5.54 -10.62
C LYS A 103 16.36 5.18 -11.85
N ASN A 104 16.05 4.10 -12.54
CA ASN A 104 16.80 3.65 -13.72
C ASN A 104 16.36 4.35 -15.01
N LEU A 105 15.24 5.07 -14.99
CA LEU A 105 14.74 5.84 -16.13
C LEU A 105 15.18 7.29 -16.01
N THR A 106 15.28 7.98 -17.14
CA THR A 106 15.49 9.43 -17.22
C THR A 106 14.29 10.22 -16.69
N GLY A 107 14.45 11.52 -16.48
CA GLY A 107 13.34 12.40 -16.13
C GLY A 107 12.23 12.36 -17.18
N ARG A 108 12.58 12.48 -18.47
CA ARG A 108 11.64 12.44 -19.60
C ARG A 108 10.86 11.13 -19.68
N GLU A 109 11.54 10.00 -19.51
CA GLU A 109 10.89 8.68 -19.47
C GLU A 109 9.96 8.54 -18.25
N ASN A 110 10.33 9.10 -17.11
CA ASN A 110 9.47 9.12 -15.93
C ASN A 110 8.21 9.98 -16.13
N ILE A 111 8.32 11.13 -16.81
CA ILE A 111 7.16 11.96 -17.19
C ILE A 111 6.21 11.12 -18.02
N ARG A 112 6.70 10.55 -19.13
CA ARG A 112 5.88 9.74 -20.04
C ARG A 112 5.27 8.53 -19.33
N MET A 113 6.06 7.76 -18.57
CA MET A 113 5.58 6.58 -17.84
C MET A 113 4.43 6.94 -16.88
N LYS A 114 4.59 7.99 -16.09
CA LYS A 114 3.55 8.38 -15.12
C LYS A 114 2.30 8.90 -15.80
N SER A 115 2.43 9.72 -16.83
CA SER A 115 1.29 10.24 -17.57
C SER A 115 0.51 9.11 -18.26
N LEU A 116 1.19 8.11 -18.81
CA LEU A 116 0.55 6.89 -19.34
C LEU A 116 -0.18 6.10 -18.26
N MET A 117 0.40 5.96 -17.05
CA MET A 117 -0.26 5.30 -15.92
C MET A 117 -1.53 6.01 -15.47
N GLN A 118 -1.67 7.30 -15.78
CA GLN A 118 -2.84 8.12 -15.50
C GLN A 118 -3.82 8.17 -16.69
N GLY A 119 -3.62 7.33 -17.70
CA GLY A 119 -4.52 7.21 -18.85
C GLY A 119 -4.34 8.26 -19.93
N LEU A 120 -3.29 9.09 -19.87
CA LEU A 120 -3.02 10.08 -20.92
C LEU A 120 -2.47 9.40 -22.19
N THR A 121 -2.86 9.91 -23.35
CA THR A 121 -2.34 9.47 -24.64
C THR A 121 -0.95 10.04 -24.91
N ASN A 122 -0.14 9.38 -25.75
CA ASN A 122 1.18 9.92 -26.12
C ASN A 122 1.12 11.35 -26.67
N ARG A 123 0.08 11.68 -27.44
CA ARG A 123 -0.12 13.04 -27.97
C ARG A 123 -0.27 14.06 -26.84
N GLN A 124 -1.17 13.79 -25.88
CA GLN A 124 -1.36 14.68 -24.72
C GLN A 124 -0.07 14.82 -23.91
N ILE A 125 0.72 13.75 -23.79
CA ILE A 125 2.00 13.76 -23.08
C ILE A 125 3.01 14.65 -23.79
N ASP A 126 3.13 14.51 -25.11
CA ASP A 126 4.06 15.31 -25.90
C ASP A 126 3.66 16.79 -25.86
N ASP A 127 2.35 17.10 -25.89
CA ASP A 127 1.81 18.47 -25.78
C ASP A 127 2.13 19.16 -24.43
N MET A 128 2.31 18.40 -23.34
CA MET A 128 2.59 18.94 -21.99
C MET A 128 4.04 18.72 -21.53
N MET A 129 4.87 18.03 -22.32
CA MET A 129 6.21 17.62 -21.92
C MET A 129 7.08 18.82 -21.56
N ASP A 130 7.10 19.83 -22.43
CA ASP A 130 7.96 21.00 -22.25
C ASP A 130 7.51 21.86 -21.06
N ASP A 131 6.20 22.00 -20.84
CA ASP A 131 5.64 22.69 -19.66
C ASP A 131 6.06 21.99 -18.36
N ILE A 132 5.99 20.65 -18.31
CA ILE A 132 6.41 19.87 -17.15
C ILE A 132 7.91 20.08 -16.88
N ILE A 133 8.74 20.07 -17.92
CA ILE A 133 10.19 20.22 -17.79
C ILE A 133 10.53 21.64 -17.33
N ALA A 134 9.92 22.66 -17.94
CA ALA A 134 10.10 24.06 -17.60
C ALA A 134 9.66 24.36 -16.15
N PHE A 135 8.54 23.76 -15.70
CA PHE A 135 8.09 23.91 -14.33
C PHE A 135 9.02 23.20 -13.33
N ALA A 136 9.51 22.00 -13.67
CA ALA A 136 10.42 21.24 -12.80
C ALA A 136 11.77 21.94 -12.59
N ASP A 137 12.23 22.71 -13.59
CA ASP A 137 13.43 23.56 -13.51
C ASP A 137 14.67 22.76 -13.05
N ILE A 138 14.95 21.67 -13.78
CA ILE A 138 16.07 20.76 -13.53
C ILE A 138 17.13 20.78 -14.65
N GLY A 139 16.95 21.63 -15.67
CA GLY A 139 17.85 21.76 -16.82
C GLY A 139 18.12 20.44 -17.54
N ASP A 140 19.36 20.25 -17.99
CA ASP A 140 19.80 19.08 -18.78
C ASP A 140 19.71 17.74 -18.02
N PHE A 141 19.51 17.77 -16.71
CA PHE A 141 19.30 16.54 -15.94
C PHE A 141 18.03 15.81 -16.36
N VAL A 142 17.07 16.45 -17.04
CA VAL A 142 15.85 15.79 -17.53
C VAL A 142 16.16 14.54 -18.36
N ASP A 143 17.26 14.54 -19.11
CA ASP A 143 17.70 13.41 -19.95
C ASP A 143 18.71 12.50 -19.24
N GLN A 144 18.98 12.73 -17.95
CA GLN A 144 19.80 11.88 -17.08
C GLN A 144 18.94 10.94 -16.23
N PRO A 145 19.43 9.74 -15.87
CA PRO A 145 18.74 8.82 -14.98
C PRO A 145 18.39 9.44 -13.62
N VAL A 146 17.18 9.18 -13.11
CA VAL A 146 16.69 9.74 -11.84
C VAL A 146 17.50 9.29 -10.62
N LYS A 147 18.25 8.18 -10.71
CA LYS A 147 19.19 7.75 -9.65
C LYS A 147 20.25 8.82 -9.34
N ASP A 148 20.58 9.66 -10.31
CA ASP A 148 21.62 10.68 -10.21
C ASP A 148 21.06 12.04 -9.72
N TYR A 149 19.74 12.12 -9.48
CA TYR A 149 19.08 13.34 -9.04
C TYR A 149 19.22 13.54 -7.52
N SER A 150 19.38 14.80 -7.12
CA SER A 150 19.18 15.20 -5.72
C SER A 150 17.75 14.91 -5.26
N SER A 151 17.51 14.89 -3.94
CA SER A 151 16.15 14.78 -3.40
C SER A 151 15.25 15.93 -3.85
N GLY A 152 15.79 17.15 -3.95
CA GLY A 152 15.07 18.32 -4.44
C GLY A 152 14.60 18.15 -5.89
N MET A 153 15.50 17.76 -6.80
CA MET A 153 15.15 17.54 -8.20
C MET A 153 14.09 16.45 -8.38
N ARG A 154 14.18 15.36 -7.62
CA ARG A 154 13.15 14.29 -7.64
C ARG A 154 11.79 14.80 -7.23
N SER A 155 11.73 15.63 -6.20
CA SER A 155 10.48 16.22 -5.74
C SER A 155 9.94 17.28 -6.69
N ARG A 156 10.81 18.11 -7.29
CA ARG A 156 10.41 19.09 -8.32
C ARG A 156 9.78 18.41 -9.52
N LEU A 157 10.45 17.41 -10.08
CA LEU A 157 9.92 16.62 -11.19
C LEU A 157 8.63 15.89 -10.80
N GLY A 158 8.61 15.27 -9.60
CA GLY A 158 7.43 14.58 -9.09
C GLY A 158 6.20 15.50 -8.96
N PHE A 159 6.39 16.69 -8.41
CA PHE A 159 5.36 17.71 -8.27
C PHE A 159 4.93 18.23 -9.64
N SER A 160 5.88 18.58 -10.51
CA SER A 160 5.61 19.08 -11.85
C SER A 160 4.71 18.13 -12.66
N ILE A 161 5.05 16.84 -12.66
CA ILE A 161 4.23 15.82 -13.34
C ILE A 161 2.81 15.81 -12.77
N ALA A 162 2.66 15.76 -11.45
CA ALA A 162 1.36 15.62 -10.81
C ALA A 162 0.42 16.81 -11.05
N VAL A 163 0.94 18.05 -11.09
CA VAL A 163 0.12 19.24 -11.33
C VAL A 163 -0.24 19.46 -12.79
N HIS A 164 0.53 18.93 -13.74
CA HIS A 164 0.20 19.02 -15.18
C HIS A 164 -0.76 17.91 -15.64
N ILE A 165 -0.85 16.80 -14.91
CA ILE A 165 -1.87 15.76 -15.14
C ILE A 165 -3.29 16.26 -14.84
N LYS A 166 -3.43 17.35 -14.07
CA LYS A 166 -4.73 17.97 -13.69
C LYS A 166 -5.72 16.98 -13.04
N PRO A 167 -5.31 16.26 -11.97
CA PRO A 167 -6.18 15.35 -11.25
C PRO A 167 -7.39 16.06 -10.64
N ASP A 168 -8.42 15.29 -10.33
CA ASP A 168 -9.54 15.76 -9.52
C ASP A 168 -9.18 15.96 -8.06
N ILE A 169 -8.26 15.13 -7.56
CA ILE A 169 -7.79 15.12 -6.18
C ILE A 169 -6.26 15.12 -6.19
N LEU A 170 -5.66 16.20 -5.69
CA LEU A 170 -4.21 16.32 -5.54
C LEU A 170 -3.81 16.04 -4.10
N ILE A 171 -2.96 15.03 -3.89
CA ILE A 171 -2.45 14.66 -2.57
C ILE A 171 -0.98 15.05 -2.49
N ILE A 172 -0.61 15.86 -1.50
CA ILE A 172 0.75 16.37 -1.32
C ILE A 172 1.28 15.90 0.03
N ASP A 173 2.25 14.98 0.04
CA ASP A 173 2.86 14.40 1.24
C ASP A 173 4.31 14.84 1.42
N GLU A 174 4.51 15.85 2.29
CA GLU A 174 5.79 16.45 2.66
C GLU A 174 6.68 16.92 1.49
N ALA A 175 6.10 17.06 0.28
CA ALA A 175 6.85 17.31 -0.95
C ALA A 175 7.28 18.77 -1.16
N LEU A 176 6.67 19.74 -0.46
CA LEU A 176 6.95 21.16 -0.65
C LEU A 176 8.20 21.66 0.10
N SER A 177 8.79 20.86 0.99
CA SER A 177 9.88 21.31 1.87
C SER A 177 11.30 21.09 1.30
N VAL A 178 11.43 20.69 0.04
CA VAL A 178 12.69 20.25 -0.58
C VAL A 178 13.12 21.08 -1.80
N GLY A 179 12.46 22.22 -2.03
CA GLY A 179 12.81 23.20 -3.07
C GLY A 179 13.48 24.47 -2.52
N ASP A 180 13.85 25.37 -3.42
CA ASP A 180 14.17 26.76 -3.07
C ASP A 180 12.86 27.58 -2.94
N ASP A 181 12.96 28.80 -2.41
CA ASP A 181 11.80 29.68 -2.20
C ASP A 181 11.07 30.00 -3.51
N THR A 182 11.78 30.10 -4.63
CA THR A 182 11.21 30.35 -5.95
C THR A 182 10.32 29.20 -6.41
N PHE A 183 10.79 27.95 -6.30
CA PHE A 183 10.01 26.78 -6.62
C PHE A 183 8.84 26.58 -5.65
N TYR A 184 9.04 26.90 -4.37
CA TYR A 184 7.96 26.89 -3.39
C TYR A 184 6.83 27.83 -3.79
N GLN A 185 7.15 29.06 -4.23
CA GLN A 185 6.13 30.01 -4.70
C GLN A 185 5.39 29.47 -5.93
N LYS A 186 6.10 28.90 -6.92
CA LYS A 186 5.47 28.23 -8.08
C LYS A 186 4.48 27.14 -7.65
N CYS A 187 4.81 26.36 -6.62
CA CYS A 187 3.92 25.33 -6.08
C CYS A 187 2.69 25.92 -5.40
N VAL A 188 2.84 27.01 -4.64
CA VAL A 188 1.71 27.71 -3.99
C VAL A 188 0.77 28.27 -5.05
N ASP A 189 1.29 29.01 -6.03
CA ASP A 189 0.49 29.61 -7.10
C ASP A 189 -0.29 28.52 -7.87
N LYS A 190 0.35 27.38 -8.11
CA LYS A 190 -0.31 26.25 -8.76
C LYS A 190 -1.39 25.62 -7.89
N ILE A 191 -1.16 25.48 -6.59
CA ILE A 191 -2.17 24.99 -5.64
C ILE A 191 -3.38 25.92 -5.60
N ASP A 192 -3.16 27.24 -5.58
CA ASP A 192 -4.24 28.22 -5.59
C ASP A 192 -5.04 28.14 -6.90
N GLN A 193 -4.37 28.02 -8.05
CA GLN A 193 -5.05 27.74 -9.33
C GLN A 193 -5.91 26.46 -9.27
N PHE A 194 -5.39 25.37 -8.69
CA PHE A 194 -6.15 24.13 -8.53
C PHE A 194 -7.41 24.34 -7.67
N LYS A 195 -7.32 25.15 -6.61
CA LYS A 195 -8.47 25.50 -5.76
C LYS A 195 -9.50 26.30 -6.54
N GLU A 196 -9.06 27.29 -7.34
CA GLU A 196 -9.94 28.09 -8.21
C GLU A 196 -10.64 27.24 -9.28
N GLU A 197 -9.97 26.20 -9.79
CA GLU A 197 -10.54 25.21 -10.72
C GLU A 197 -11.50 24.21 -10.03
N GLY A 198 -11.74 24.36 -8.72
CA GLY A 198 -12.63 23.49 -7.93
C GLY A 198 -12.06 22.09 -7.65
N LYS A 199 -10.74 21.91 -7.78
CA LYS A 199 -10.07 20.64 -7.47
C LYS A 199 -9.89 20.48 -5.97
N THR A 200 -9.95 19.24 -5.49
CA THR A 200 -9.80 18.92 -4.07
C THR A 200 -8.34 18.64 -3.75
N ILE A 201 -7.86 19.11 -2.59
CA ILE A 201 -6.46 18.96 -2.20
C ILE A 201 -6.37 18.29 -0.82
N ILE A 202 -5.52 17.28 -0.70
CA ILE A 202 -5.12 16.70 0.58
C ILE A 202 -3.68 17.09 0.85
N PHE A 203 -3.46 17.92 1.86
CA PHE A 203 -2.15 18.44 2.18
C PHE A 203 -1.61 17.79 3.47
N VAL A 204 -0.63 16.91 3.37
CA VAL A 204 0.02 16.26 4.50
C VAL A 204 1.34 16.96 4.80
N SER A 205 1.40 17.66 5.94
CA SER A 205 2.59 18.40 6.34
C SER A 205 2.73 18.48 7.85
N HIS A 206 3.98 18.55 8.30
CA HIS A 206 4.35 18.92 9.66
C HIS A 206 4.60 20.44 9.81
N SER A 207 4.59 21.21 8.71
CA SER A 207 4.77 22.67 8.72
C SER A 207 3.42 23.38 8.89
N LEU A 208 3.18 23.90 10.08
CA LEU A 208 1.96 24.65 10.39
C LEU A 208 1.85 25.99 9.63
N LYS A 209 2.95 26.51 9.09
CA LYS A 209 2.91 27.70 8.23
C LYS A 209 2.29 27.37 6.88
N GLN A 210 2.74 26.28 6.25
CA GLN A 210 2.19 25.80 4.97
C GLN A 210 0.72 25.41 5.12
N VAL A 211 0.37 24.71 6.20
CA VAL A 211 -1.03 24.33 6.48
C VAL A 211 -1.94 25.56 6.59
N ARG A 212 -1.49 26.63 7.26
CA ARG A 212 -2.26 27.88 7.36
C ARG A 212 -2.46 28.58 6.02
N LEU A 213 -1.46 28.51 5.14
CA LEU A 213 -1.51 29.16 3.84
C LEU A 213 -2.43 28.42 2.87
N LEU A 214 -2.40 27.08 2.89
CA LEU A 214 -2.95 26.27 1.81
C LEU A 214 -4.29 25.60 2.13
N CYS A 215 -4.62 25.40 3.41
CA CYS A 215 -5.75 24.53 3.83
C CYS A 215 -6.92 25.33 4.40
N ASP A 216 -8.13 24.91 4.04
CA ASP A 216 -9.38 25.49 4.55
C ASP A 216 -9.80 24.81 5.87
N ARG A 217 -9.63 23.48 5.92
CA ARG A 217 -9.87 22.64 7.10
C ARG A 217 -8.65 21.80 7.42
N VAL A 218 -8.60 21.31 8.66
CA VAL A 218 -7.50 20.47 9.13
C VAL A 218 -8.02 19.27 9.90
N ALA A 219 -7.49 18.09 9.57
CA ALA A 219 -7.63 16.85 10.32
C ALA A 219 -6.36 16.59 11.13
N TRP A 220 -6.47 16.60 12.45
CA TRP A 220 -5.39 16.26 13.37
C TRP A 220 -5.44 14.77 13.72
N ILE A 221 -4.46 14.02 13.24
CA ILE A 221 -4.27 12.61 13.56
C ILE A 221 -3.17 12.45 14.61
N ASN A 222 -3.46 11.70 15.67
CA ASN A 222 -2.53 11.37 16.73
C ASN A 222 -2.54 9.86 17.01
N TYR A 223 -1.39 9.20 16.85
CA TYR A 223 -1.22 7.75 17.08
C TYR A 223 -2.33 6.89 16.47
N GLY A 224 -2.72 7.17 15.23
CA GLY A 224 -3.73 6.40 14.50
C GLY A 224 -5.18 6.76 14.80
N LYS A 225 -5.44 7.78 15.62
CA LYS A 225 -6.79 8.30 15.90
C LYS A 225 -6.97 9.70 15.35
N LEU A 226 -8.16 9.99 14.81
CA LEU A 226 -8.56 11.34 14.47
C LEU A 226 -8.94 12.06 15.77
N ARG A 227 -8.10 13.00 16.20
CA ARG A 227 -8.33 13.72 17.47
C ARG A 227 -9.28 14.89 17.29
N LYS A 228 -9.15 15.60 16.17
CA LYS A 228 -10.03 16.70 15.82
C LYS A 228 -10.01 16.93 14.31
N ILE A 229 -11.14 17.32 13.75
CA ILE A 229 -11.26 17.84 12.39
C ILE A 229 -12.16 19.08 12.43
N GLY A 230 -11.84 20.10 11.65
CA GLY A 230 -12.59 21.35 11.67
C GLY A 230 -11.88 22.47 10.91
N PRO A 231 -12.35 23.72 11.07
CA PRO A 231 -11.70 24.91 10.51
C PRO A 231 -10.21 24.96 10.86
N MET A 232 -9.40 25.36 9.89
CA MET A 232 -7.95 25.30 9.99
C MET A 232 -7.41 25.99 11.27
N GLU A 233 -7.81 27.23 11.56
CA GLU A 233 -7.24 27.98 12.71
C GLU A 233 -7.57 27.34 14.06
N GLU A 234 -8.78 26.81 14.22
CA GLU A 234 -9.21 26.17 15.46
C GLU A 234 -8.38 24.92 15.76
N VAL A 235 -8.23 24.04 14.77
CA VAL A 235 -7.51 22.77 14.92
C VAL A 235 -6.01 23.02 15.07
N VAL A 236 -5.45 23.96 14.31
CA VAL A 236 -4.03 24.31 14.40
C VAL A 236 -3.71 24.92 15.77
N SER A 237 -4.57 25.77 16.33
CA SER A 237 -4.39 26.34 17.67
C SER A 237 -4.33 25.25 18.75
N GLU A 238 -5.25 24.28 18.71
CA GLU A 238 -5.23 23.14 19.65
C GLU A 238 -4.02 22.24 19.48
N TYR A 239 -3.64 21.96 18.22
CA TYR A 239 -2.43 21.20 17.95
C TYR A 239 -1.19 21.90 18.49
N GLN A 240 -1.09 23.23 18.35
CA GLN A 240 0.01 24.02 18.90
C GLN A 240 0.04 23.95 20.44
N LYS A 241 -1.10 24.03 21.12
CA LYS A 241 -1.19 23.83 22.58
C LYS A 241 -0.67 22.45 22.98
N PHE A 242 -1.06 21.40 22.25
CA PHE A 242 -0.55 20.05 22.47
C PHE A 242 0.96 19.94 22.26
N ILE A 243 1.51 20.55 21.20
CA ILE A 243 2.95 20.52 20.94
C ILE A 243 3.73 21.29 22.01
N LYS A 244 3.23 22.44 22.47
CA LYS A 244 3.84 23.20 23.58
C LYS A 244 3.87 22.35 24.86
N TRP A 245 2.75 21.75 25.23
CA TRP A 245 2.67 20.81 26.36
C TRP A 245 3.60 19.62 26.18
N PHE A 246 3.59 18.97 25.01
CA PHE A 246 4.42 17.80 24.77
C PHE A 246 5.91 18.16 24.85
N LYS A 247 6.31 19.36 24.39
CA LYS A 247 7.69 19.84 24.50
C LYS A 247 8.10 20.18 25.93
N SER A 248 7.19 20.67 26.78
CA SER A 248 7.48 21.00 28.18
C SER A 248 7.69 19.77 29.07
N LEU A 249 7.21 18.59 28.66
CA LEU A 249 7.44 17.33 29.39
C LEU A 249 8.92 16.96 29.48
N SER A 250 9.33 16.34 30.59
CA SER A 250 10.64 15.74 30.78
C SER A 250 10.86 14.58 29.79
N LYS A 251 12.13 14.18 29.59
CA LYS A 251 12.47 13.03 28.74
C LYS A 251 11.78 11.73 29.21
N LYS A 252 11.60 11.55 30.53
CA LYS A 252 10.94 10.38 31.12
C LYS A 252 9.44 10.37 30.82
N GLU A 253 8.76 11.50 31.02
CA GLU A 253 7.33 11.64 30.74
C GLU A 253 7.02 11.50 29.25
N LYS A 254 7.84 12.10 28.36
CA LYS A 254 7.72 11.92 26.91
C LYS A 254 7.77 10.45 26.52
N LYS A 255 8.74 9.70 27.05
CA LYS A 255 8.87 8.25 26.81
C LYS A 255 7.66 7.48 27.35
N GLN A 256 7.16 7.83 28.53
CA GLN A 256 5.99 7.19 29.13
C GLN A 256 4.73 7.43 28.32
N PHE A 257 4.49 8.67 27.87
CA PHE A 257 3.39 9.03 26.98
C PHE A 257 3.45 8.25 25.67
N GLN A 258 4.60 8.30 24.98
CA GLN A 258 4.80 7.54 23.73
C GLN A 258 4.61 6.03 23.92
N LYS A 259 5.07 5.47 25.04
CA LYS A 259 4.89 4.05 25.35
C LYS A 259 3.41 3.72 25.56
N LYS A 260 2.67 4.56 26.27
CA LYS A 260 1.22 4.41 26.49
C LYS A 260 0.48 4.38 25.15
N GLU A 261 0.69 5.38 24.29
CA GLU A 261 0.03 5.47 22.99
C GLU A 261 0.39 4.29 22.07
N LYS A 262 1.66 3.87 22.04
CA LYS A 262 2.09 2.69 21.28
C LYS A 262 1.49 1.39 21.82
N THR A 263 1.25 1.28 23.13
CA THR A 263 0.55 0.13 23.71
C THR A 263 -0.91 0.11 23.27
N ILE A 264 -1.57 1.27 23.21
CA ILE A 264 -2.95 1.38 22.68
C ILE A 264 -2.99 0.93 21.22
N GLN A 265 -2.04 1.39 20.37
CA GLN A 265 -1.93 0.94 18.98
C GLN A 265 -1.70 -0.56 18.82
N LYS A 266 -1.03 -1.22 19.78
CA LYS A 266 -0.78 -2.67 19.71
C LYS A 266 -1.96 -3.50 20.23
N ASN A 267 -2.68 -2.97 21.22
CA ASN A 267 -3.77 -3.65 21.89
C ASN A 267 -5.15 -3.23 21.36
N PHE A 268 -5.20 -2.48 20.25
CA PHE A 268 -6.45 -2.12 19.61
C PHE A 268 -7.18 -3.38 19.16
N ASP A 269 -8.41 -3.53 19.62
CA ASP A 269 -9.27 -4.68 19.37
C ASP A 269 -10.35 -4.26 18.36
N ILE A 270 -10.21 -4.78 17.14
CA ILE A 270 -11.12 -4.48 16.04
C ILE A 270 -12.53 -5.03 16.28
N ASP A 271 -12.66 -6.18 16.94
CA ASP A 271 -13.95 -6.80 17.22
C ASP A 271 -14.71 -5.98 18.28
N LYS A 272 -13.97 -5.49 19.29
CA LYS A 272 -14.54 -4.55 20.27
C LYS A 272 -14.97 -3.25 19.60
N TYR A 273 -14.11 -2.65 18.79
CA TYR A 273 -14.43 -1.40 18.08
C TYR A 273 -15.65 -1.57 17.15
N GLN A 274 -15.74 -2.69 16.42
CA GLN A 274 -16.89 -2.98 15.58
C GLN A 274 -18.20 -3.08 16.39
N LYS A 275 -18.16 -3.68 17.59
CA LYS A 275 -19.33 -3.75 18.49
C LYS A 275 -19.77 -2.36 18.95
N GLU A 276 -18.81 -1.51 19.33
CA GLU A 276 -19.08 -0.11 19.73
C GLU A 276 -19.79 0.64 18.59
N ILE A 277 -19.26 0.58 17.36
CA ILE A 277 -19.89 1.22 16.19
C ILE A 277 -21.25 0.61 15.85
N THR A 278 -21.42 -0.70 16.05
CA THR A 278 -22.71 -1.38 15.81
C THR A 278 -23.78 -0.86 16.77
N GLN A 279 -23.41 -0.63 18.04
CA GLN A 279 -24.33 -0.10 19.03
C GLN A 279 -24.73 1.35 18.70
N GLU A 280 -23.75 2.23 18.42
CA GLU A 280 -24.01 3.62 18.02
C GLU A 280 -24.91 3.71 16.76
N TYR A 281 -24.69 2.81 15.80
CA TYR A 281 -25.51 2.73 14.59
C TYR A 281 -26.93 2.23 14.87
N ALA A 282 -27.10 1.23 15.72
CA ALA A 282 -28.41 0.71 16.11
C ALA A 282 -29.27 1.78 16.82
N GLU A 283 -28.65 2.58 17.70
CA GLU A 283 -29.31 3.67 18.42
C GLU A 283 -29.78 4.79 17.46
N SER A 284 -28.97 5.11 16.44
CA SER A 284 -29.30 6.16 15.46
C SER A 284 -30.24 5.68 14.34
N HIS A 285 -30.33 4.37 14.09
CA HIS A 285 -31.12 3.78 13.01
C HIS A 285 -32.04 2.65 13.53
N PRO A 286 -33.05 2.97 14.35
CA PRO A 286 -33.93 1.96 14.98
C PRO A 286 -34.76 1.15 13.96
N GLN A 287 -34.85 1.61 12.72
CA GLN A 287 -35.55 0.91 11.63
C GLN A 287 -34.71 -0.20 10.97
N ASP A 288 -33.38 -0.23 11.19
CA ASP A 288 -32.54 -1.31 10.68
C ASP A 288 -32.69 -2.55 11.56
N HIS A 289 -33.33 -3.59 11.03
CA HIS A 289 -33.57 -4.85 11.75
C HIS A 289 -32.30 -5.68 11.97
N ASN A 290 -31.18 -5.37 11.30
CA ASN A 290 -29.92 -6.11 11.48
C ASN A 290 -28.67 -5.19 11.38
N PRO A 291 -28.46 -4.32 12.38
CA PRO A 291 -27.36 -3.37 12.39
C PRO A 291 -25.99 -4.06 12.38
N ALA A 292 -25.87 -5.22 13.02
CA ALA A 292 -24.63 -6.00 13.05
C ALA A 292 -24.20 -6.46 11.65
N LYS A 293 -25.13 -6.96 10.83
CA LYS A 293 -24.84 -7.35 9.44
C LYS A 293 -24.51 -6.14 8.58
N THR A 294 -25.24 -5.04 8.75
CA THR A 294 -24.99 -3.78 8.03
C THR A 294 -23.59 -3.24 8.31
N ILE A 295 -23.19 -3.14 9.58
CA ILE A 295 -21.86 -2.67 9.97
C ILE A 295 -20.77 -3.66 9.56
N HIS A 296 -20.99 -4.96 9.70
CA HIS A 296 -20.03 -5.95 9.21
C HIS A 296 -19.79 -5.81 7.71
N LYS A 297 -20.84 -5.64 6.91
CA LYS A 297 -20.70 -5.37 5.48
C LYS A 297 -19.89 -4.09 5.23
N ARG A 298 -20.17 -3.00 5.95
CA ARG A 298 -19.41 -1.75 5.81
C ARG A 298 -17.93 -1.92 6.16
N PHE A 299 -17.58 -2.72 7.16
CA PHE A 299 -16.20 -2.90 7.56
C PHE A 299 -15.37 -3.72 6.55
N TYR A 300 -15.99 -4.64 5.81
CA TYR A 300 -15.27 -5.65 5.03
C TYR A 300 -15.63 -5.74 3.54
N SER A 301 -16.57 -4.94 3.02
CA SER A 301 -17.02 -5.03 1.62
C SER A 301 -15.96 -4.63 0.58
N GLU A 302 -15.10 -3.68 0.91
CA GLU A 302 -14.08 -3.10 0.01
C GLU A 302 -12.66 -3.56 0.34
N VAL A 303 -12.52 -4.45 1.33
CA VAL A 303 -11.22 -4.89 1.81
C VAL A 303 -10.69 -6.02 0.93
N MET A 304 -9.56 -5.77 0.27
CA MET A 304 -8.78 -6.84 -0.35
C MET A 304 -8.18 -7.74 0.75
N GLN A 305 -8.49 -9.04 0.72
CA GLN A 305 -7.94 -9.99 1.68
C GLN A 305 -6.42 -10.12 1.49
N GLU A 306 -5.63 -9.41 2.32
CA GLU A 306 -4.16 -9.52 2.32
C GLU A 306 -3.66 -10.88 2.86
N LYS A 307 -4.49 -11.59 3.65
CA LYS A 307 -4.12 -12.85 4.32
C LYS A 307 -4.78 -14.04 3.62
N MET A 308 -3.98 -15.04 3.23
CA MET A 308 -4.51 -16.28 2.66
C MET A 308 -5.46 -16.97 3.64
N PRO A 309 -6.68 -17.35 3.20
CA PRO A 309 -7.58 -18.14 4.01
C PRO A 309 -6.95 -19.49 4.37
N TRP A 310 -7.38 -20.09 5.48
CA TRP A 310 -6.82 -21.36 5.97
C TRP A 310 -6.96 -22.49 4.93
N THR A 311 -8.02 -22.48 4.12
CA THR A 311 -8.22 -23.40 2.99
C THR A 311 -7.13 -23.24 1.93
N ALA A 312 -6.79 -22.01 1.57
CA ALA A 312 -5.70 -21.73 0.63
C ALA A 312 -4.34 -22.16 1.20
N LYS A 313 -4.12 -22.02 2.51
CA LYS A 313 -2.91 -22.56 3.16
C LYS A 313 -2.81 -24.08 3.05
N ILE A 314 -3.91 -24.80 3.29
CA ILE A 314 -3.95 -26.26 3.14
C ILE A 314 -3.67 -26.65 1.69
N LEU A 315 -4.34 -26.02 0.73
CA LEU A 315 -4.11 -26.28 -0.69
C LEU A 315 -2.65 -26.05 -1.08
N THR A 316 -2.04 -24.98 -0.56
CA THR A 316 -0.63 -24.67 -0.81
C THR A 316 0.29 -25.76 -0.27
N TRP A 317 0.01 -26.29 0.92
CA TRP A 317 0.72 -27.45 1.47
C TRP A 317 0.53 -28.70 0.62
N VAL A 318 -0.69 -28.99 0.17
CA VAL A 318 -0.99 -30.14 -0.70
C VAL A 318 -0.19 -30.06 -2.00
N VAL A 319 -0.18 -28.89 -2.65
CA VAL A 319 0.59 -28.64 -3.88
C VAL A 319 2.10 -28.77 -3.61
N LEU A 320 2.60 -28.24 -2.50
CA LEU A 320 4.01 -28.35 -2.13
C LEU A 320 4.42 -29.81 -1.90
N PHE A 321 3.62 -30.58 -1.14
CA PHE A 321 3.85 -32.00 -0.89
C PHE A 321 3.80 -32.81 -2.20
N ALA A 322 2.85 -32.52 -3.09
CA ALA A 322 2.78 -33.15 -4.40
C ALA A 322 4.04 -32.84 -5.23
N MET A 323 4.48 -31.58 -5.27
CA MET A 323 5.67 -31.18 -6.00
C MET A 323 6.94 -31.87 -5.46
N VAL A 324 7.11 -31.91 -4.14
CA VAL A 324 8.22 -32.62 -3.49
C VAL A 324 8.15 -34.11 -3.79
N PHE A 325 6.98 -34.72 -3.72
CA PHE A 325 6.77 -36.13 -4.06
C PHE A 325 7.18 -36.43 -5.51
N PHE A 326 6.70 -35.64 -6.48
CA PHE A 326 7.07 -35.84 -7.89
C PHE A 326 8.56 -35.59 -8.16
N CYS A 327 9.19 -34.61 -7.49
CA CYS A 327 10.63 -34.42 -7.56
C CYS A 327 11.38 -35.65 -7.03
N LEU A 328 10.96 -36.20 -5.88
CA LEU A 328 11.57 -37.39 -5.29
C LEU A 328 11.38 -38.64 -6.16
N VAL A 329 10.20 -38.82 -6.77
CA VAL A 329 9.94 -39.88 -7.75
C VAL A 329 10.85 -39.74 -8.97
N ASN A 330 11.01 -38.52 -9.49
CA ASN A 330 11.88 -38.25 -10.63
C ASN A 330 13.36 -38.52 -10.29
N VAL A 331 13.80 -38.15 -9.08
CA VAL A 331 15.16 -38.44 -8.60
C VAL A 331 15.38 -39.94 -8.40
N SER A 332 14.40 -40.67 -7.86
CA SER A 332 14.52 -42.11 -7.58
C SER A 332 14.48 -42.98 -8.85
N GLY A 333 13.96 -42.44 -9.96
CA GLY A 333 13.90 -43.12 -11.26
C GLY A 333 12.88 -44.25 -11.34
N HIS A 334 11.95 -44.33 -10.38
CA HIS A 334 10.87 -45.32 -10.36
C HIS A 334 9.58 -44.71 -10.94
N PRO A 335 8.67 -45.51 -11.53
CA PRO A 335 7.34 -45.05 -11.93
C PRO A 335 6.54 -44.52 -10.73
N THR A 336 5.77 -43.46 -10.92
CA THR A 336 4.92 -42.85 -9.89
C THR A 336 4.04 -43.87 -9.16
N MET A 337 3.37 -44.75 -9.90
CA MET A 337 2.52 -45.81 -9.34
C MET A 337 3.29 -46.86 -8.51
N ALA A 338 4.56 -47.10 -8.82
CA ALA A 338 5.39 -48.02 -8.04
C ALA A 338 5.78 -47.39 -6.70
N VAL A 339 6.09 -46.10 -6.70
CA VAL A 339 6.44 -45.34 -5.49
C VAL A 339 5.22 -45.15 -4.57
N VAL A 340 4.02 -44.96 -5.12
CA VAL A 340 2.77 -44.89 -4.34
C VAL A 340 2.49 -46.20 -3.60
N ARG A 341 2.73 -47.36 -4.24
CA ARG A 341 2.52 -48.68 -3.63
C ARG A 341 3.64 -49.08 -2.66
N HIS A 342 4.88 -48.64 -2.93
CA HIS A 342 6.05 -48.95 -2.13
C HIS A 342 6.87 -47.67 -1.85
N PRO A 343 6.53 -46.94 -0.76
CA PRO A 343 7.19 -45.67 -0.43
C PRO A 343 8.70 -45.78 -0.19
N SER A 344 9.20 -46.96 0.16
CA SER A 344 10.64 -47.22 0.36
C SER A 344 11.48 -47.02 -0.91
N TYR A 345 10.88 -47.03 -2.09
CA TYR A 345 11.57 -46.77 -3.37
C TYR A 345 12.03 -45.32 -3.54
N ILE A 346 11.53 -44.38 -2.72
CA ILE A 346 12.03 -42.99 -2.70
C ILE A 346 13.48 -42.95 -2.17
N VAL A 347 13.78 -43.76 -1.16
CA VAL A 347 15.07 -43.77 -0.45
C VAL A 347 16.08 -44.68 -1.14
N ASN A 348 15.60 -45.62 -1.97
CA ASN A 348 16.41 -46.56 -2.74
C ASN A 348 16.33 -46.24 -4.24
N PRO A 349 17.11 -45.26 -4.74
CA PRO A 349 17.10 -44.89 -6.15
C PRO A 349 17.47 -46.09 -7.02
N SER A 350 16.69 -46.34 -8.07
CA SER A 350 17.02 -47.41 -9.01
C SER A 350 18.28 -47.04 -9.80
N LYS A 351 19.23 -47.97 -9.90
CA LYS A 351 20.36 -47.84 -10.83
C LYS A 351 19.95 -48.08 -12.29
N LYS A 352 18.72 -48.56 -12.52
CA LYS A 352 18.19 -48.98 -13.82
C LYS A 352 16.77 -48.43 -14.02
N MET A 353 16.55 -47.65 -15.06
CA MET A 353 15.24 -47.17 -15.51
C MET A 353 14.65 -48.11 -16.56
N ARG A 354 13.32 -48.19 -16.61
CA ARG A 354 12.61 -49.02 -17.59
C ARG A 354 12.48 -48.28 -18.91
N TYR A 355 13.10 -48.77 -19.98
CA TYR A 355 12.97 -48.26 -21.34
C TYR A 355 12.03 -49.15 -22.15
N GLN A 356 11.03 -48.55 -22.78
CA GLN A 356 10.08 -49.25 -23.64
C GLN A 356 10.58 -49.18 -25.09
N LYS A 357 10.93 -50.33 -25.67
CA LYS A 357 11.34 -50.44 -27.06
C LYS A 357 10.12 -50.27 -27.98
N LYS A 358 10.37 -49.92 -29.25
CA LYS A 358 9.32 -49.73 -30.29
C LYS A 358 8.46 -50.97 -30.53
N ASP A 359 8.95 -52.15 -30.18
CA ASP A 359 8.26 -53.44 -30.26
C ASP A 359 7.36 -53.74 -29.03
N GLY A 360 7.18 -52.75 -28.14
CA GLY A 360 6.36 -52.87 -26.93
C GLY A 360 7.04 -53.56 -25.75
N LYS A 361 8.24 -54.16 -25.94
CA LYS A 361 8.97 -54.84 -24.86
C LYS A 361 9.72 -53.83 -23.99
N SER A 362 9.67 -54.02 -22.67
CA SER A 362 10.35 -53.14 -21.72
C SER A 362 11.62 -53.76 -21.15
N VAL A 363 12.74 -53.03 -21.18
CA VAL A 363 14.05 -53.48 -20.66
C VAL A 363 14.54 -52.51 -19.60
N MET A 364 15.22 -53.03 -18.57
CA MET A 364 15.83 -52.21 -17.51
C MET A 364 17.22 -51.77 -17.96
N VAL A 365 17.41 -50.48 -18.17
CA VAL A 365 18.65 -49.86 -18.65
C VAL A 365 19.17 -48.86 -17.63
N THR A 366 20.48 -48.69 -17.52
CA THR A 366 21.06 -47.67 -16.64
C THR A 366 20.66 -46.25 -17.07
N LYS A 367 20.75 -45.27 -16.15
CA LYS A 367 20.42 -43.87 -16.45
C LYS A 367 21.27 -43.29 -17.60
N HIS A 368 22.48 -43.79 -17.79
CA HIS A 368 23.37 -43.42 -18.89
C HIS A 368 22.90 -44.04 -20.22
N GLU A 369 22.58 -45.33 -20.23
CA GLU A 369 22.06 -46.02 -21.41
C GLU A 369 20.71 -45.45 -21.86
N TYR A 370 19.84 -45.09 -20.91
CA TYR A 370 18.56 -44.45 -21.21
C TYR A 370 18.74 -43.14 -21.99
N LYS A 371 19.66 -42.25 -21.54
CA LYS A 371 19.95 -40.99 -22.24
C LYS A 371 20.56 -41.20 -23.63
N GLN A 372 21.34 -42.26 -23.84
CA GLN A 372 21.87 -42.59 -25.17
C GLN A 372 20.77 -43.12 -26.10
N LEU A 373 19.90 -44.01 -25.60
CA LEU A 373 18.78 -44.56 -26.35
C LEU A 373 17.75 -43.49 -26.72
N GLU A 374 17.48 -42.54 -25.83
CA GLU A 374 16.55 -41.43 -26.07
C GLU A 374 17.12 -40.43 -27.10
N LYS A 375 18.42 -40.12 -27.03
CA LYS A 375 19.12 -39.33 -28.06
C LYS A 375 19.11 -40.02 -29.42
N HIS A 376 19.34 -41.33 -29.48
CA HIS A 376 19.24 -42.09 -30.73
C HIS A 376 17.82 -42.15 -31.28
N ALA A 377 16.81 -42.23 -30.41
CA ALA A 377 15.41 -42.24 -30.82
C ALA A 377 14.92 -40.88 -31.35
N TRP A 378 15.45 -39.77 -30.82
CA TRP A 378 15.16 -38.41 -31.30
C TRP A 378 16.02 -37.98 -32.50
N GLY A 379 17.24 -38.50 -32.65
CA GLY A 379 18.12 -38.21 -33.79
C GLY A 379 17.75 -38.98 -35.08
N GLN A 380 16.76 -39.87 -35.03
CA GLN A 380 16.17 -40.56 -36.19
C GLN A 380 14.74 -40.10 -36.50
N ARG A 381 14.33 -38.93 -35.99
CA ARG A 381 13.08 -38.27 -36.40
C ARG A 381 13.35 -37.13 -37.36
#